data_AF-A0A6B3CM94-F1
#
_entry.id   AF-A0A6B3CM94-F1
#
_cell.length_a   1.000
_cell.length_b   1.000
_cell.length_c   1.000
_cell.angle_alpha   90.00
_cell.angle_beta   90.00
_cell.angle_gamma   90.00
#
_symmetry.space_group_name_H-M   'P 1'
#
loop_
_entity.id
_entity.type
_entity.pdbx_description
1 polymer ?
#
loop_
_entity_poly.entity_id
_entity_poly.type
_entity_poly.pdbx_seq_one_letter_code
_entity_poly.pdbx_strand_id
1 'polypeptide(L)' 'MDVNNSVALVTGANRGLGRAFAQRLIERGARKVYAT' A
#
# COMPACT_ATOMS: atom_id res chain seq x y z
N MET A 1 10.07 -10.54 0.82
CA MET A 1 9.90 -9.39 1.74
C MET A 1 8.57 -9.56 2.45
N ASP A 2 8.59 -9.56 3.78
CA ASP A 2 7.37 -9.52 4.59
C ASP A 2 6.96 -8.04 4.78
N VAL A 3 5.67 -7.74 4.60
CA VAL A 3 5.11 -6.39 4.75
C VAL A 3 4.15 -6.29 5.93
N ASN A 4 3.97 -7.38 6.68
CA ASN A 4 3.11 -7.43 7.85
C ASN A 4 3.57 -6.38 8.89
N ASN A 5 2.62 -5.64 9.43
CA ASN A 5 2.79 -4.54 10.38
C ASN A 5 3.64 -3.34 9.88
N SER A 6 3.95 -3.25 8.59
CA SER A 6 4.72 -2.15 8.02
C SER A 6 3.92 -0.85 7.83
N VAL A 7 4.62 0.27 7.64
CA VAL A 7 4.03 1.55 7.21
C VAL A 7 4.60 1.91 5.85
N ALA A 8 3.73 2.17 4.87
CA ALA A 8 4.13 2.45 3.49
C ALA A 8 3.52 3.77 2.98
N LEU A 9 4.25 4.44 2.08
CA LEU A 9 3.76 5.57 1.28
C LEU A 9 3.69 5.13 -0.18
N VAL A 10 2.52 5.28 -0.79
CA VAL A 10 2.25 4.98 -2.19
C VAL A 10 1.82 6.25 -2.90
N THR A 11 2.58 6.65 -3.91
CA THR A 11 2.25 7.79 -4.78
C THR A 11 1.59 7.31 -6.08
N GLY A 12 0.81 8.18 -6.72
CA GLY A 12 0.04 7.80 -7.91
C GLY A 12 -1.06 6.77 -7.60
N ALA A 13 -1.55 6.74 -6.36
CA ALA A 13 -2.48 5.75 -5.85
C ALA A 13 -3.91 5.93 -6.39
N ASN A 14 -4.17 6.98 -7.16
CA ASN A 14 -5.49 7.29 -7.68
C ASN A 14 -5.94 6.33 -8.82
N ARG A 15 -4.99 5.62 -9.47
CA ARG A 15 -5.28 4.67 -10.57
C ARG A 15 -4.15 3.68 -10.81
N GLY A 16 -4.41 2.72 -11.69
CA GLY A 16 -3.41 1.78 -12.20
C GLY A 16 -2.66 1.03 -11.09
N LEU A 17 -1.34 0.91 -11.26
CA LEU A 17 -0.49 0.16 -10.33
C LEU A 17 -0.42 0.78 -8.94
N GLY A 18 -0.40 2.12 -8.82
CA GLY A 18 -0.36 2.77 -7.51
C GLY A 18 -1.59 2.39 -6.66
N ARG A 19 -2.79 2.41 -7.27
CA ARG A 19 -4.02 1.96 -6.61
C ARG A 19 -3.92 0.49 -6.19
N ALA A 20 -3.47 -0.37 -7.10
CA ALA A 20 -3.32 -1.79 -6.83
C ALA A 20 -2.33 -2.05 -5.67
N PHE A 21 -1.17 -1.39 -5.66
CA PHE A 21 -0.19 -1.54 -4.59
C PHE A 21 -0.73 -1.08 -3.23
N ALA A 22 -1.40 0.06 -3.18
CA ALA A 22 -2.00 0.54 -1.92
C ALA A 22 -3.00 -0.48 -1.34
N GLN A 23 -3.83 -1.08 -2.19
CA GLN A 23 -4.77 -2.12 -1.80
C GLN A 23 -4.06 -3.39 -1.33
N ARG A 24 -3.11 -3.91 -2.12
CA ARG A 24 -2.38 -5.14 -1.79
C ARG A 24 -1.52 -5.02 -0.54
N LEU A 25 -0.99 -3.83 -0.24
CA LEU A 25 -0.21 -3.60 0.98
C LEU A 25 -1.08 -3.78 2.23
N ILE A 26 -2.29 -3.20 2.24
CA ILE A 26 -3.25 -3.40 3.33
C ILE A 26 -3.70 -4.86 3.41
N GLU A 27 -4.07 -5.48 2.28
CA GLU A 27 -4.47 -6.91 2.25
C GLU A 27 -3.41 -7.84 2.83
N ARG A 28 -2.12 -7.51 2.65
CA ARG A 28 -0.99 -8.30 3.14
C ARG A 28 -0.54 -7.92 4.55
N GLY A 29 -1.30 -7.08 5.26
CA GLY A 29 -1.09 -6.79 6.67
C GLY A 29 -0.23 -5.56 6.96
N ALA A 30 0.00 -4.66 6.00
CA ALA A 30 0.59 -3.37 6.32
C ALA A 30 -0.28 -2.65 7.38
N ARG A 31 0.36 -2.15 8.45
CA ARG A 31 -0.32 -1.43 9.53
C ARG A 31 -0.95 -0.14 9.03
N LYS A 32 -0.28 0.54 8.10
CA LYS A 32 -0.75 1.81 7.55
C LYS A 32 -0.19 2.06 6.16
N VAL A 33 -1.05 2.54 5.27
CA VAL A 33 -0.66 2.97 3.93
C VAL A 33 -1.14 4.41 3.73
N TYR A 34 -0.20 5.32 3.46
CA TYR A 34 -0.50 6.66 2.98
C TYR A 34 -0.55 6.63 1.46
N ALA A 35 -1.61 7.17 0.88
CA ALA A 35 -1.89 7.10 -0.55
C ALA A 35 -2.20 8.50 -1.08
N THR A 36 -1.51 8.92 -2.15
CA THR A 36 -1.76 10.19 -2.88
C THR A 36 -1.76 10.01 -4.38
#